data_AF-A7VS36-F1
#
_entry.id   AF-A7VS36-F1
#
_cell.length_a   1.000
_cell.length_b   1.000
_cell.length_c   1.000
_cell.angle_alpha   90.00
_cell.angle_beta   90.00
_cell.angle_gamma   90.00
#
_symmetry.space_group_name_H-M   'P 1'
#
loop_
_entity.id
_entity.type
_entity.pdbx_description
1 polymer ?
#
loop_
_entity_poly.entity_id
_entity_poly.type
_entity_poly.pdbx_seq_one_letter_code
_entity_poly.pdbx_strand_id
1 'polypeptide(L)' 'MIHTQVYGFFQTCLPDQAKEVKEYFPNGKNSIRIRKTNGQEFIFSLREPKAWKFETIEQFLADMKGEKKHG' A
#
# COMPACT_ATOMS: atom_id res chain seq x y z
N MET A 1 6.19 5.11 10.34
CA MET A 1 6.71 6.08 9.35
C MET A 1 5.63 7.09 9.01
N ILE A 2 6.01 8.29 8.57
CA ILE A 2 5.03 9.23 8.01
C ILE A 2 4.60 8.72 6.63
N HIS A 3 3.33 8.89 6.27
CA HIS A 3 2.78 8.33 5.02
C HIS A 3 3.47 8.86 3.76
N THR A 4 4.02 10.08 3.81
CA THR A 4 4.85 10.66 2.75
C THR A 4 6.15 9.88 2.53
N GLN A 5 6.78 9.34 3.59
CA GLN A 5 7.92 8.45 3.46
C GLN A 5 7.52 7.11 2.85
N VAL A 6 6.37 6.54 3.25
CA VAL A 6 5.85 5.30 2.67
C VAL A 6 5.57 5.48 1.17
N TYR A 7 5.03 6.63 0.78
CA TYR A 7 4.85 6.97 -0.63
C TYR A 7 6.18 7.10 -1.38
N GLY A 8 7.20 7.73 -0.78
CA GLY A 8 8.55 7.77 -1.35
C GLY A 8 9.16 6.37 -1.58
N PHE A 9 8.95 5.45 -0.63
CA PHE A 9 9.34 4.04 -0.80
C PHE A 9 8.56 3.37 -1.94
N PHE A 10 7.25 3.57 -2.00
CA PHE A 10 6.44 3.06 -3.11
C PHE A 10 6.96 3.54 -4.47
N GLN A 11 7.29 4.83 -4.61
CA GLN A 11 7.86 5.39 -5.84
C GLN A 11 9.21 4.76 -6.22
N THR A 12 10.03 4.40 -5.22
CA THR A 12 11.34 3.77 -5.44
C THR A 12 11.20 2.28 -5.76
N CYS A 13 10.32 1.57 -5.06
CA CYS A 13 10.14 0.12 -5.21
C CYS A 13 9.33 -0.25 -6.46
N LEU A 14 8.36 0.58 -6.84
CA LEU A 14 7.42 0.32 -7.93
C LEU A 14 7.29 1.55 -8.86
N PRO A 15 8.37 1.97 -9.53
CA PRO A 15 8.40 3.21 -10.30
C PRO A 15 7.38 3.23 -11.46
N ASP A 16 7.12 2.08 -12.09
CA ASP A 16 6.13 2.02 -13.18
C ASP A 16 4.71 2.14 -12.67
N GLN A 17 4.40 1.56 -11.51
CA GLN A 17 3.09 1.74 -10.88
C GLN A 17 2.91 3.18 -10.41
N ALA A 18 3.98 3.82 -9.93
CA ALA A 18 3.97 5.20 -9.46
C ALA A 18 3.62 6.22 -10.56
N LYS A 19 4.00 5.96 -11.82
CA LYS A 19 3.65 6.81 -12.97
C LYS A 19 2.14 6.87 -13.24
N GLU A 20 1.40 5.84 -12.85
CA GLU A 20 -0.03 5.73 -13.08
C GLU A 20 -0.86 6.28 -11.91
N VAL A 21 -0.21 6.78 -10.85
CA VAL A 21 -0.91 7.28 -9.65
C VAL A 21 -1.51 8.65 -9.90
N LYS A 22 -2.82 8.74 -9.68
CA LYS A 22 -3.53 10.02 -9.64
C LYS A 22 -3.47 10.64 -8.26
N GLU A 23 -3.66 9.84 -7.22
CA GLU A 23 -3.67 10.29 -5.83
C GLU A 23 -3.36 9.14 -4.86
N TYR A 24 -2.91 9.49 -3.66
CA TYR A 24 -2.71 8.53 -2.57
C TYR A 24 -3.34 9.02 -1.27
N PHE A 25 -3.70 8.07 -0.42
CA PHE A 25 -4.33 8.31 0.87
C PHE A 25 -3.60 7.52 1.96
N PRO A 26 -3.52 8.06 3.20
CA PRO A 26 -3.11 7.28 4.36
C PRO A 26 -3.93 5.99 4.52
N ASN A 27 -3.28 4.86 4.83
CA ASN A 27 -3.97 3.59 5.07
C ASN A 27 -3.32 2.82 6.22
N GLY A 28 -3.63 3.19 7.47
CA GLY A 28 -3.11 2.52 8.65
C GLY A 28 -1.59 2.64 8.80
N LYS A 29 -0.99 1.78 9.64
CA LYS A 29 0.44 1.85 9.93
C LYS A 29 1.26 1.37 8.74
N ASN A 30 2.23 2.19 8.32
CA ASN A 30 3.20 1.88 7.24
C ASN A 30 2.56 1.48 5.91
N SER A 31 1.35 1.95 5.64
CA SER A 31 0.62 1.57 4.43
C SER A 31 -0.11 2.78 3.85
N ILE A 32 -0.28 2.76 2.54
CA ILE A 32 -0.98 3.79 1.77
C ILE A 32 -1.94 3.12 0.80
N ARG A 33 -3.08 3.78 0.56
CA ARG A 33 -3.99 3.43 -0.54
C ARG A 33 -3.66 4.32 -1.73
N ILE A 34 -3.40 3.70 -2.86
CA ILE A 34 -3.08 4.35 -4.13
C ILE A 34 -4.32 4.28 -5.02
N ARG A 35 -4.70 5.40 -5.65
CA ARG A 35 -5.68 5.42 -6.74
C ARG A 35 -4.98 5.75 -8.04
N LYS A 36 -5.11 4.86 -9.03
CA LYS A 36 -4.59 5.05 -10.38
C LYS A 36 -5.48 5.98 -11.22
N THR A 37 -4.93 6.48 -12.32
CA THR A 37 -5.66 7.31 -13.30
C THR A 37 -6.88 6.61 -13.88
N ASN A 38 -6.85 5.29 -14.03
CA ASN A 38 -7.98 4.47 -14.48
C ASN A 38 -9.02 4.17 -13.39
N GLY A 39 -8.86 4.73 -12.19
CA GLY A 39 -9.78 4.56 -11.06
C GLY A 39 -9.55 3.29 -10.22
N GLN A 40 -8.66 2.38 -10.64
CA GLN A 40 -8.31 1.23 -9.82
C GLN A 40 -7.56 1.65 -8.56
N GLU A 41 -7.82 0.92 -7.47
CA GLU A 41 -7.22 1.18 -6.18
C GLU A 41 -6.46 -0.02 -5.64
N PHE A 42 -5.33 0.27 -5.00
CA PHE A 42 -4.42 -0.73 -4.43
C PHE A 42 -3.91 -0.26 -3.08
N ILE A 43 -3.49 -1.21 -2.25
CA ILE A 43 -2.78 -0.94 -1.00
C ILE A 43 -1.30 -1.28 -1.19
N PHE A 44 -0.44 -0.35 -0.83
CA PHE A 44 0.98 -0.61 -0.64
C PHE A 44 1.30 -0.62 0.85
N SER A 45 1.81 -1.73 1.35
CA SER A 45 2.22 -1.91 2.74
C SER A 45 3.72 -2.14 2.82
N LEU A 46 4.41 -1.29 3.58
CA LEU A 46 5.84 -1.42 3.86
C LEU A 46 6.03 -2.17 5.19
N ARG A 47 6.51 -3.41 5.14
CA ARG A 47 6.84 -4.20 6.34
C ARG A 47 8.27 -3.89 6.78
N GLU A 48 9.22 -3.98 5.84
CA GLU A 48 10.64 -3.62 5.97
C GLU A 48 11.15 -3.01 4.65
N PRO A 49 12.31 -2.32 4.60
CA PRO A 49 12.81 -1.69 3.37
C PRO A 49 12.91 -2.63 2.15
N LYS A 50 13.10 -3.93 2.38
CA LYS A 50 13.14 -4.97 1.33
C LYS A 50 11.93 -5.90 1.35
N ALA A 51 10.99 -5.71 2.26
CA ALA A 51 9.78 -6.53 2.39
C ALA A 51 8.55 -5.62 2.33
N TRP A 52 7.94 -5.54 1.17
CA TRP A 52 6.73 -4.77 0.92
C TRP A 52 5.68 -5.65 0.25
N LYS A 53 4.42 -5.23 0.33
CA LYS A 53 3.28 -5.89 -0.32
C LYS A 53 2.49 -4.85 -1.10
N PHE A 54 2.14 -5.19 -2.33
CA PHE A 54 1.25 -4.41 -3.19
C PHE A 54 0.09 -5.29 -3.62
N GLU A 55 -1.12 -4.90 -3.25
CA GLU A 55 -2.29 -5.78 -3.33
C GLU A 55 -3.58 -4.98 -3.58
N THR A 56 -4.64 -5.68 -3.99
CA THR A 56 -5.99 -5.09 -4.09
C THR A 56 -6.57 -4.79 -2.71
N ILE A 57 -7.60 -3.94 -2.66
CA ILE A 57 -8.30 -3.64 -1.41
C ILE A 57 -8.93 -4.92 -0.84
N GLU A 58 -9.49 -5.77 -1.69
CA GLU A 58 -10.13 -7.02 -1.30
C GLU A 58 -9.14 -7.97 -0.62
N GLN A 59 -7.94 -8.13 -1.19
CA GLN A 59 -6.87 -8.94 -0.61
C GLN A 59 -6.41 -8.39 0.74
N PHE A 60 -6.23 -7.07 0.83
CA PHE A 60 -5.82 -6.43 2.08
C PHE A 60 -6.85 -6.66 3.20
N LEU A 61 -8.14 -6.51 2.89
CA LEU A 61 -9.22 -6.74 3.85
C LEU A 61 -9.37 -8.22 4.23
N ALA A 62 -9.11 -9.15 3.30
CA ALA A 62 -9.10 -10.58 3.59
C ALA A 62 -7.98 -10.96 4.56
N ASP A 63 -6.77 -10.42 4.35
CA ASP A 63 -5.62 -10.63 5.23
C ASP A 63 -5.90 -10.08 6.65
N MET A 64 -6.48 -8.87 6.76
CA MET A 64 -6.88 -8.31 8.06
C MET A 64 -7.90 -9.18 8.82
N LYS A 65 -8.79 -9.88 8.11
CA LYS A 65 -9.76 -10.81 8.72
C LYS A 65 -9.09 -12.12 9.14
N GLY A 66 -8.03 -12.53 8.44
CA GLY A 66 -7.21 -13.71 8.76
C GLY A 66 -6.29 -13.50 9.96
N GLU A 67 -5.90 -12.26 10.28
CA GLU A 67 -5.16 -11.87 11.48
C GLU A 67 -6.00 -11.92 12.78
N LYS A 68 -6.88 -12.93 12.94
CA LYS A 68 -7.47 -13.25 14.24
C LYS A 68 -6.36 -13.74 15.18
N LYS A 69 -5.97 -12.82 16.06
CA LYS A 69 -5.14 -12.95 17.26
C LYS A 69 -5.01 -14.39 17.77
N HIS A 70 -3.79 -14.94 17.68
CA HIS A 70 -3.36 -15.88 18.73
C HIS A 70 -3.19 -15.04 20.00
N GLY A 71 -4.03 -15.31 20.99
CA GLY A 71 -3.93 -14.78 22.34
C GLY A 71 -2.77 -15.41 23.11
#